data_AF-A0A6P2VQZ1-F1
#
_entry.id   AF-A0A6P2VQZ1-F1
#
_cell.length_a   1.000
_cell.length_b   1.000
_cell.length_c   1.000
_cell.angle_alpha   90.00
_cell.angle_beta   90.00
_cell.angle_gamma   90.00
#
_symmetry.space_group_name_H-M   'P 1'
#
loop_
_entity.id
_entity.type
_entity.pdbx_description
1 polymer ?
#
loop_
_entity_poly.entity_id
_entity_poly.type
_entity_poly.pdbx_seq_one_letter_code
_entity_poly.pdbx_strand_id
1 'polypeptide(L)'
;MTRVHLDVRSLSLLKSHTTRQLPSVRYGHRLEAIALSLGFNTWSSFTHHLKSLSNDAPAARVIDIFEMRARLVELGYVQEAVAPLSFVDLEDDVHFMCDIDGLVATRMASFRHLLNADTNLIARTTAVARMAYARLTAGSSGSHDNFRVPVLDVLRDMGIACHYRSEFGANEVEHAMNELIDLRAQLADRRGETTVPVFSSVLVPAADPDFVRYTFNPTFFAQAKVALAG
;
A
#
# COMPACT_ATOMS: atom_id res chain seq x y z
N MET A 1 1.28 -0.22 7.30
CA MET A 1 1.95 1.01 6.82
C MET A 1 0.92 1.79 6.04
N THR A 2 0.48 2.95 6.54
CA THR A 2 -0.64 3.71 5.95
C THR A 2 -0.11 4.69 4.89
N ARG A 3 -0.70 4.71 3.69
CA ARG A 3 -0.23 5.55 2.55
C ARG A 3 -1.30 6.50 2.02
N VAL A 4 -1.11 7.80 2.09
CA VAL A 4 -2.13 8.79 1.66
C VAL A 4 -1.88 9.24 0.22
N HIS A 5 -2.92 9.32 -0.63
CA HIS A 5 -2.83 10.06 -1.89
C HIS A 5 -2.72 11.56 -1.63
N LEU A 6 -1.95 12.23 -2.46
CA LEU A 6 -1.72 13.67 -2.39
C LEU A 6 -2.79 14.47 -3.16
N ASP A 7 -4.05 14.03 -3.12
CA ASP A 7 -5.20 14.77 -3.66
C ASP A 7 -5.95 15.56 -2.57
N VAL A 8 -6.81 16.49 -3.00
CA VAL A 8 -7.52 17.42 -2.11
C VAL A 8 -8.40 16.70 -1.08
N ARG A 9 -9.09 15.62 -1.48
CA ARG A 9 -10.01 14.89 -0.60
C ARG A 9 -9.23 14.13 0.45
N SER A 10 -8.20 13.40 0.02
CA SER A 10 -7.30 12.62 0.87
C SER A 10 -6.62 13.47 1.93
N LEU A 11 -6.12 14.65 1.53
CA LEU A 11 -5.49 15.60 2.45
C LEU A 11 -6.47 16.26 3.41
N SER A 12 -7.71 16.50 2.97
CA SER A 12 -8.76 17.04 3.85
C SER A 12 -9.09 16.05 4.98
N LEU A 13 -9.23 14.77 4.64
CA LEU A 13 -9.49 13.70 5.58
C LEU A 13 -8.32 13.48 6.56
N LEU A 14 -7.08 13.47 6.06
CA LEU A 14 -5.88 13.39 6.90
C LEU A 14 -5.83 14.52 7.94
N LYS A 15 -6.10 15.76 7.52
CA LYS A 15 -6.16 16.93 8.42
C LYS A 15 -7.26 16.79 9.46
N SER A 16 -8.46 16.36 9.05
CA SER A 16 -9.60 16.16 9.94
C SER A 16 -9.32 15.09 10.99
N HIS A 17 -8.76 13.96 10.58
CA HIS A 17 -8.44 12.86 11.48
C HIS A 17 -7.34 13.22 12.48
N THR A 18 -6.28 13.88 12.00
CA THR A 18 -5.21 14.38 12.86
C THR A 18 -5.73 15.40 13.88
N THR A 19 -6.69 16.25 13.48
CA THR A 19 -7.33 17.21 14.39
C THR A 19 -8.12 16.51 15.49
N ARG A 20 -8.78 15.39 15.19
CA ARG A 20 -9.51 14.58 16.17
C ARG A 20 -8.58 13.89 17.18
N GLN A 21 -7.45 13.36 16.71
CA GLN A 21 -6.49 12.66 17.58
C GLN A 21 -5.59 13.59 18.39
N LEU A 22 -5.33 14.80 17.89
CA LEU A 22 -4.44 15.78 18.50
C LEU A 22 -5.17 17.09 18.80
N PRO A 23 -6.23 17.09 19.64
CA PRO A 23 -7.06 18.27 19.86
C PRO A 23 -6.30 19.42 20.53
N SER A 24 -5.31 19.12 21.38
CA SER A 24 -4.48 20.11 22.10
C SER A 24 -3.39 20.75 21.25
N VAL A 25 -3.03 20.14 20.11
CA VAL A 25 -1.95 20.64 19.24
C VAL A 25 -2.47 21.75 18.34
N ARG A 26 -1.75 22.88 18.26
CA ARG A 26 -2.12 24.00 17.36
C ARG A 26 -2.21 23.53 15.91
N TYR A 27 -3.20 24.02 15.16
CA TYR A 27 -3.45 23.58 13.79
C TYR A 27 -2.23 23.71 12.88
N GLY A 28 -1.51 24.84 12.92
CA GLY A 28 -0.28 25.01 12.14
C GLY A 28 0.80 23.96 12.48
N HIS A 29 0.98 23.63 13.76
CA HIS A 29 1.96 22.63 14.20
C HIS A 29 1.53 21.21 13.79
N ARG A 30 0.22 20.92 13.77
CA ARG A 30 -0.30 19.67 13.19
C ARG A 30 0.04 19.56 11.71
N LEU A 31 -0.07 20.64 10.95
CA LEU A 31 0.30 20.65 9.54
C LEU A 31 1.80 20.39 9.33
N GLU A 32 2.67 20.96 10.17
CA GLU A 32 4.11 20.66 10.12
C GLU A 32 4.40 19.19 10.46
N ALA A 33 3.71 18.62 11.45
CA ALA A 33 3.83 17.19 11.78
C ALA A 33 3.36 16.28 10.64
N ILE A 34 2.25 16.62 9.98
CA ILE A 34 1.78 15.93 8.78
C ILE A 34 2.80 16.08 7.63
N ALA A 35 3.39 17.26 7.44
CA ALA A 35 4.38 17.43 6.38
C ALA A 35 5.58 16.50 6.59
N LEU A 36 6.12 16.45 7.82
CA LEU A 36 7.26 15.60 8.11
C LEU A 36 6.93 14.11 7.95
N SER A 37 5.74 13.69 8.40
CA SER A 37 5.29 12.30 8.23
C SER A 37 5.17 11.87 6.76
N LEU A 38 5.00 12.82 5.84
CA LEU A 38 4.96 12.59 4.40
C LEU A 38 6.32 12.79 3.71
N GLY A 39 7.39 13.01 4.48
CA GLY A 39 8.75 13.21 4.00
C GLY A 39 9.10 14.64 3.60
N PHE A 40 8.40 15.64 4.13
CA PHE A 40 8.64 17.05 3.84
C PHE A 40 9.04 17.81 5.11
N ASN A 41 10.12 18.59 5.02
CA ASN A 41 10.64 19.33 6.17
C ASN A 41 9.65 20.38 6.71
N THR A 42 8.81 20.94 5.85
CA THR A 42 7.82 21.95 6.23
C THR A 42 6.51 21.81 5.45
N TRP A 43 5.42 22.35 6.00
CA TRP A 43 4.14 22.44 5.30
C TRP A 43 4.22 23.27 4.00
N SER A 44 5.07 24.30 3.98
CA SER A 44 5.31 25.10 2.77
C SER A 44 5.98 24.29 1.66
N SER A 45 6.98 23.47 1.98
CA SER A 45 7.65 22.60 1.01
C SER A 45 6.70 21.53 0.45
N PHE A 46 5.86 20.98 1.31
CA PHE A 46 4.81 20.05 0.92
C PHE A 46 3.80 20.69 -0.04
N THR A 47 3.25 21.86 0.31
CA THR A 47 2.26 22.55 -0.54
C THR A 47 2.84 23.05 -1.86
N HIS A 48 4.12 23.43 -1.89
CA HIS A 48 4.83 23.72 -3.15
C HIS A 48 4.89 22.46 -4.03
N HIS A 49 5.26 21.32 -3.46
CA HIS A 49 5.27 20.05 -4.18
C HIS A 49 3.89 19.69 -4.73
N LEU A 50 2.82 19.84 -3.94
CA LEU A 50 1.45 19.60 -4.41
C LEU A 50 1.08 20.43 -5.63
N LYS A 51 1.46 21.71 -5.66
CA LYS A 51 1.19 22.61 -6.80
C LYS A 51 1.99 22.24 -8.04
N SER A 52 3.12 21.55 -7.87
CA SER A 52 3.98 21.09 -8.97
C SER A 52 3.60 19.73 -9.54
N LEU A 53 2.71 18.98 -8.87
CA LEU A 53 2.20 17.71 -9.38
C LEU A 53 1.26 17.99 -10.57
N SER A 54 1.48 17.31 -11.70
CA SER A 54 0.50 17.33 -12.79
C SER A 54 -0.75 16.56 -12.38
N ASN A 55 -1.90 16.93 -12.94
CA ASN A 55 -3.19 16.28 -12.66
C ASN A 55 -3.22 14.77 -13.03
N ASP A 56 -2.23 14.28 -13.78
CA ASP A 56 -2.21 12.93 -14.34
C ASP A 56 -1.44 11.90 -13.49
N ALA A 57 -0.85 12.30 -12.36
CA ALA A 57 -0.13 11.38 -11.47
C ALA A 57 -0.46 11.65 -9.99
N PRO A 58 -1.47 10.96 -9.40
CA PRO A 58 -1.73 11.04 -7.97
C PRO A 58 -0.55 10.41 -7.22
N ALA A 59 0.39 11.24 -6.78
CA ALA A 59 1.48 10.80 -5.92
C ALA A 59 0.89 10.34 -4.58
N ALA A 60 1.30 9.18 -4.08
CA ALA A 60 1.00 8.77 -2.71
C ALA A 60 2.26 8.72 -1.86
N ARG A 61 2.07 8.90 -0.56
CA ARG A 61 3.14 8.94 0.43
C ARG A 61 2.79 8.05 1.60
N VAL A 62 3.76 7.28 2.07
CA VAL A 62 3.65 6.62 3.37
C VAL A 62 3.58 7.70 4.44
N ILE A 63 2.65 7.55 5.38
CA ILE A 63 2.65 8.29 6.63
C ILE A 63 3.62 7.61 7.59
N ASP A 64 4.74 8.27 7.85
CA ASP A 64 5.66 7.86 8.89
C ASP A 64 5.25 8.45 10.24
N ILE A 65 4.71 7.59 11.11
CA ILE A 65 4.24 7.97 12.44
C ILE A 65 5.43 8.36 13.35
N PHE A 66 6.61 7.77 13.16
CA PHE A 66 7.78 8.11 13.97
C PHE A 66 8.28 9.52 13.66
N GLU A 67 8.35 9.86 12.37
CA GLU A 67 8.67 11.22 11.93
C GLU A 67 7.61 12.23 12.41
N MET A 68 6.33 11.88 12.34
CA MET A 68 5.26 12.72 12.89
C MET A 68 5.47 13.01 14.39
N ARG A 69 5.79 11.97 15.16
CA ARG A 69 6.05 12.07 16.60
C ARG A 69 7.29 12.90 16.88
N ALA A 70 8.37 12.69 16.12
CA ALA A 70 9.59 13.50 16.23
C ALA A 70 9.27 14.99 16.03
N ARG A 71 8.50 15.35 15.00
CA ARG A 71 8.08 16.73 14.78
C ARG A 71 7.24 17.29 15.93
N LEU A 72 6.33 16.50 16.50
CA LEU A 72 5.53 16.94 17.64
C LEU A 72 6.41 17.22 18.88
N VAL A 73 7.41 16.38 19.14
CA VAL A 73 8.41 16.59 20.20
C VAL A 73 9.19 17.87 19.96
N GLU A 74 9.71 18.10 18.75
CA GLU A 74 10.44 19.32 18.38
C GLU A 74 9.59 20.59 18.61
N LEU A 75 8.29 20.51 18.36
CA LEU A 75 7.34 21.61 18.52
C LEU A 75 6.81 21.76 19.95
N GLY A 76 7.32 20.97 20.91
CA GLY A 76 7.02 21.07 22.34
C GLY A 76 5.86 20.21 22.84
N TYR A 77 5.28 19.33 22.01
CA TYR A 77 4.13 18.47 22.35
C TYR A 77 4.56 17.05 22.73
N VAL A 78 5.40 16.95 23.77
CA VAL A 78 5.98 15.67 24.19
C VAL A 78 4.90 14.68 24.64
N GLN A 79 3.86 15.14 25.33
CA GLN A 79 2.78 14.27 25.83
C GLN A 79 1.95 13.70 24.68
N GLU A 80 1.61 14.55 23.71
CA GLU A 80 0.83 14.17 22.54
C GLU A 80 1.61 13.28 21.56
N ALA A 81 2.94 13.44 21.48
CA ALA A 81 3.79 12.57 20.67
C ALA A 81 3.79 11.12 21.18
N VAL A 82 3.55 10.91 22.48
CA VAL A 82 3.47 9.57 23.09
C VAL A 82 2.07 8.96 22.96
N ALA A 83 1.06 9.76 22.61
CA ALA A 83 -0.30 9.27 22.40
C ALA A 83 -0.36 8.22 21.27
N PRO A 84 -1.35 7.30 21.30
CA PRO A 84 -1.57 6.33 20.26
C PRO A 84 -2.11 7.03 19.00
N LEU A 85 -1.20 7.57 18.18
CA LEU A 85 -1.51 8.01 16.83
C LEU A 85 -1.75 6.79 15.96
N SER A 86 -2.98 6.65 15.46
CA SER A 86 -3.38 5.59 14.53
C SER A 86 -3.96 6.21 13.26
N PHE A 87 -3.60 5.67 12.11
CA PHE A 87 -4.22 6.01 10.84
C PHE A 87 -4.94 4.79 10.23
N VAL A 88 -5.16 3.74 11.03
CA VAL A 88 -5.78 2.48 10.61
C VAL A 88 -7.24 2.71 10.19
N ASP A 89 -8.04 3.40 11.01
CA ASP A 89 -9.45 3.70 10.70
C ASP A 89 -9.62 4.62 9.48
N LEU A 90 -8.54 5.31 9.12
CA LEU A 90 -8.49 6.17 7.95
C LEU A 90 -8.34 5.35 6.66
N GLU A 91 -7.74 4.15 6.73
CA GLU A 91 -7.50 3.26 5.58
C GLU A 91 -8.77 3.01 4.75
N ASP A 92 -9.96 3.08 5.35
CA ASP A 92 -11.25 2.87 4.69
C ASP A 92 -11.84 4.11 4.00
N ASP A 93 -11.50 5.32 4.46
CA ASP A 93 -12.19 6.57 4.11
C ASP A 93 -11.47 7.42 3.05
N VAL A 94 -10.14 7.30 3.01
CA VAL A 94 -9.33 7.87 1.96
C VAL A 94 -8.96 6.74 1.04
N HIS A 95 -8.77 7.03 -0.24
CA HIS A 95 -7.99 6.16 -1.11
C HIS A 95 -6.57 6.06 -0.50
N PHE A 96 -6.38 5.22 0.51
CA PHE A 96 -5.08 4.95 1.07
C PHE A 96 -4.51 3.86 0.18
N MET A 97 -3.30 4.05 -0.33
CA MET A 97 -2.62 3.18 -1.31
C MET A 97 -2.23 1.79 -0.78
N CYS A 98 -3.01 1.24 0.14
CA CYS A 98 -3.25 -0.19 0.12
C CYS A 98 -4.37 -0.58 -0.87
N ASP A 99 -5.18 0.40 -1.31
CA ASP A 99 -6.10 0.28 -2.41
C ASP A 99 -5.32 0.41 -3.71
N ILE A 100 -5.31 -0.68 -4.46
CA ILE A 100 -5.02 -0.63 -5.88
C ILE A 100 -6.02 0.29 -6.52
N ASP A 101 -5.60 1.17 -7.43
CA ASP A 101 -6.49 2.12 -8.09
C ASP A 101 -7.77 1.42 -8.58
N GLY A 102 -8.92 1.80 -8.02
CA GLY A 102 -10.24 1.22 -8.33
C GLY A 102 -10.72 0.06 -7.43
N LEU A 103 -9.92 -0.41 -6.47
CA LEU A 103 -10.33 -1.35 -5.44
C LEU A 103 -10.80 -0.59 -4.19
N VAL A 104 -11.99 -0.91 -3.68
CA VAL A 104 -12.50 -0.30 -2.44
C VAL A 104 -11.90 -0.94 -1.20
N ALA A 105 -11.65 -0.16 -0.16
CA ALA A 105 -10.99 -0.59 1.07
C ALA A 105 -11.62 -1.81 1.76
N THR A 106 -12.95 -1.94 1.76
CA THR A 106 -13.64 -3.12 2.32
C THR A 106 -13.27 -4.42 1.62
N ARG A 107 -13.01 -4.39 0.31
CA ARG A 107 -12.51 -5.53 -0.47
C ARG A 107 -11.05 -5.80 -0.15
N MET A 108 -10.25 -4.75 0.02
CA MET A 108 -8.86 -4.90 0.43
C MET A 108 -8.73 -5.49 1.84
N ALA A 109 -9.59 -5.08 2.78
CA ALA A 109 -9.67 -5.66 4.12
C ALA A 109 -10.05 -7.15 4.07
N SER A 110 -11.06 -7.50 3.27
CA SER A 110 -11.47 -8.89 3.03
C SER A 110 -10.33 -9.72 2.43
N PHE A 111 -9.57 -9.15 1.51
CA PHE A 111 -8.42 -9.79 0.89
C PHE A 111 -7.23 -9.96 1.85
N ARG A 112 -6.97 -8.99 2.73
CA ARG A 112 -5.94 -9.12 3.76
C ARG A 112 -6.27 -10.23 4.76
N HIS A 113 -7.54 -10.37 5.11
CA HIS A 113 -8.00 -11.46 5.98
C HIS A 113 -7.73 -12.83 5.34
N LEU A 114 -7.95 -12.96 4.02
CA LEU A 114 -7.63 -14.17 3.26
C LEU A 114 -6.14 -14.57 3.34
N LEU A 115 -5.25 -13.59 3.40
CA LEU A 115 -3.80 -13.80 3.49
C LEU A 115 -3.29 -13.87 4.94
N ASN A 116 -4.17 -13.77 5.93
CA ASN A 116 -3.83 -13.60 7.35
C ASN A 116 -2.70 -12.55 7.55
N ALA A 117 -2.88 -11.39 6.92
CA ALA A 117 -1.81 -10.42 6.79
C ALA A 117 -1.51 -9.72 8.13
N ASP A 118 -0.41 -10.13 8.77
CA ASP A 118 0.20 -9.36 9.86
C ASP A 118 0.80 -8.05 9.35
N THR A 119 1.11 -7.11 10.25
CA THR A 119 1.69 -5.79 9.90
C THR A 119 2.91 -5.89 8.98
N ASN A 120 3.73 -6.93 9.16
CA ASN A 120 4.93 -7.18 8.36
C ASN A 120 4.63 -7.72 6.95
N LEU A 121 3.45 -8.30 6.72
CA LEU A 121 3.04 -8.86 5.42
C LEU A 121 2.23 -7.86 4.57
N ILE A 122 1.79 -6.74 5.15
CA ILE A 122 0.92 -5.74 4.48
C ILE A 122 1.44 -5.37 3.09
N ALA A 123 2.74 -5.04 2.94
CA ALA A 123 3.28 -4.60 1.67
C ALA A 123 3.25 -5.70 0.58
N ARG A 124 3.48 -6.96 0.98
CA ARG A 124 3.37 -8.15 0.10
C ARG A 124 1.92 -8.38 -0.29
N THR A 125 1.01 -8.30 0.68
CA THR A 125 -0.42 -8.43 0.45
C THR A 125 -0.95 -7.39 -0.53
N THR A 126 -0.48 -6.14 -0.45
CA THR A 126 -0.84 -5.08 -1.41
C THR A 126 -0.40 -5.42 -2.83
N ALA A 127 0.84 -5.91 -3.01
CA ALA A 127 1.33 -6.32 -4.32
C ALA A 127 0.51 -7.48 -4.91
N VAL A 128 0.21 -8.51 -4.10
CA VAL A 128 -0.61 -9.66 -4.52
C VAL A 128 -2.02 -9.23 -4.89
N ALA A 129 -2.61 -8.32 -4.11
CA ALA A 129 -3.92 -7.77 -4.40
C ALA A 129 -3.91 -7.03 -5.76
N ARG A 130 -2.85 -6.28 -6.09
CA ARG A 130 -2.74 -5.57 -7.39
C ARG A 130 -2.74 -6.55 -8.53
N MET A 131 -1.91 -7.57 -8.41
CA MET A 131 -1.78 -8.64 -9.38
C MET A 131 -3.14 -9.35 -9.60
N ALA A 132 -3.87 -9.63 -8.52
CA ALA A 132 -5.19 -10.24 -8.61
C ALA A 132 -6.24 -9.29 -9.21
N TYR A 133 -6.26 -8.02 -8.82
CA TYR A 133 -7.23 -7.04 -9.29
C TYR A 133 -7.02 -6.67 -10.76
N ALA A 134 -5.78 -6.39 -11.18
CA ALA A 134 -5.42 -6.13 -12.57
C ALA A 134 -5.87 -7.29 -13.48
N ARG A 135 -5.78 -8.52 -12.97
CA ARG A 135 -6.27 -9.70 -13.67
C ARG A 135 -7.80 -9.71 -13.82
N LEU A 136 -8.53 -9.38 -12.76
CA LEU A 136 -10.00 -9.37 -12.78
C LEU A 136 -10.56 -8.29 -13.73
N THR A 137 -9.90 -7.15 -13.82
CA THR A 137 -10.33 -6.01 -14.65
C THR A 137 -9.90 -6.10 -16.11
N ALA A 138 -8.84 -6.87 -16.44
CA ALA A 138 -8.36 -7.06 -17.82
C ALA A 138 -9.33 -7.81 -18.76
N GLY A 139 -10.52 -8.20 -18.29
CA GLY A 139 -11.68 -8.54 -19.13
C GLY A 139 -11.56 -9.77 -20.05
N SER A 140 -10.44 -10.51 -20.07
CA SER A 140 -10.19 -11.49 -21.13
C SER A 140 -9.73 -12.86 -20.58
N SER A 141 -10.50 -13.90 -20.94
CA SER A 141 -10.35 -15.33 -20.62
C SER A 141 -10.53 -15.70 -19.15
N GLY A 142 -10.95 -16.93 -18.82
CA GLY A 142 -10.95 -17.48 -17.46
C GLY A 142 -9.61 -18.11 -17.05
N SER A 143 -8.53 -17.82 -17.78
CA SER A 143 -7.20 -18.41 -17.54
C SER A 143 -6.60 -17.89 -16.23
N HIS A 144 -5.94 -18.76 -15.45
CA HIS A 144 -5.18 -18.42 -14.24
C HIS A 144 -3.67 -18.26 -14.52
N ASP A 145 -3.25 -18.34 -15.79
CA ASP A 145 -1.85 -18.47 -16.18
C ASP A 145 -1.29 -17.26 -16.94
N ASN A 146 0.01 -17.02 -16.71
CA ASN A 146 0.91 -16.20 -17.53
C ASN A 146 0.53 -14.70 -17.60
N PHE A 147 0.24 -14.14 -16.44
CA PHE A 147 -0.08 -12.72 -16.28
C PHE A 147 1.17 -11.86 -16.27
N ARG A 148 1.00 -10.58 -16.56
CA ARG A 148 2.07 -9.60 -16.45
C ARG A 148 1.62 -8.35 -15.70
N VAL A 149 2.52 -7.80 -14.90
CA VAL A 149 2.38 -6.51 -14.22
C VAL A 149 3.73 -5.80 -14.26
N PRO A 150 3.78 -4.45 -14.35
CA PRO A 150 5.04 -3.74 -14.30
C PRO A 150 5.82 -4.05 -13.01
N VAL A 151 7.12 -4.31 -13.13
CA VAL A 151 8.03 -4.58 -11.98
C VAL A 151 8.00 -3.43 -10.99
N LEU A 152 8.06 -2.20 -11.50
CA LEU A 152 8.06 -1.00 -10.68
C LEU A 152 6.82 -0.89 -9.78
N ASP A 153 5.65 -1.31 -10.27
CA ASP A 153 4.40 -1.26 -9.49
C ASP A 153 4.45 -2.25 -8.32
N VAL A 154 4.95 -3.47 -8.58
CA VAL A 154 5.14 -4.49 -7.55
C VAL A 154 6.14 -4.04 -6.49
N LEU A 155 7.28 -3.48 -6.90
CA LEU A 155 8.29 -2.97 -5.96
C LEU A 155 7.78 -1.81 -5.11
N ARG A 156 6.95 -0.93 -5.69
CA ARG A 156 6.29 0.16 -4.97
C ARG A 156 5.28 -0.37 -3.96
N ASP A 157 4.45 -1.34 -4.34
CA ASP A 157 3.49 -1.95 -3.43
C ASP A 157 4.20 -2.65 -2.26
N MET A 158 5.29 -3.35 -2.54
CA MET A 158 6.15 -3.99 -1.52
C MET A 158 6.96 -2.99 -0.68
N GLY A 159 6.96 -1.70 -1.04
CA GLY A 159 7.69 -0.66 -0.31
C GLY A 159 9.21 -0.72 -0.49
N ILE A 160 9.68 -1.47 -1.48
CA ILE A 160 11.10 -1.62 -1.83
C ILE A 160 11.55 -0.41 -2.67
N ALA A 161 10.75 -0.02 -3.67
CA ALA A 161 10.99 1.18 -4.46
C ALA A 161 10.14 2.34 -3.93
N CYS A 162 10.75 3.51 -3.73
CA CYS A 162 9.98 4.71 -3.43
C CYS A 162 9.36 5.28 -4.72
N HIS A 163 8.18 5.93 -4.60
CA HIS A 163 7.46 6.48 -5.76
C HIS A 163 8.27 7.50 -6.60
N TYR A 164 9.40 7.99 -6.08
CA TYR A 164 10.21 9.07 -6.64
C TYR A 164 11.56 8.60 -7.18
N ARG A 165 11.87 7.31 -7.05
CA ARG A 165 13.00 6.69 -7.73
C ARG A 165 12.48 5.80 -8.84
N SER A 166 12.96 6.08 -10.05
CA SER A 166 12.76 5.25 -11.24
C SER A 166 13.78 4.10 -11.31
N GLU A 167 14.80 4.16 -10.47
CA GLU A 167 15.94 3.25 -10.48
C GLU A 167 15.83 2.28 -9.31
N PHE A 168 15.84 0.99 -9.65
CA PHE A 168 15.91 -0.13 -8.72
C PHE A 168 16.95 -1.13 -9.23
N GLY A 169 17.66 -1.78 -8.31
CA GLY A 169 18.73 -2.73 -8.63
C GLY A 169 18.18 -4.11 -8.96
N ALA A 170 18.92 -4.90 -9.76
CA ALA A 170 18.57 -6.29 -10.04
C ALA A 170 18.39 -7.13 -8.75
N ASN A 171 19.19 -6.85 -7.72
CA ASN A 171 19.09 -7.51 -6.42
C ASN A 171 17.75 -7.21 -5.70
N GLU A 172 17.21 -6.00 -5.85
CA GLU A 172 15.92 -5.61 -5.26
C GLU A 172 14.77 -6.34 -5.94
N VAL A 173 14.85 -6.50 -7.28
CA VAL A 173 13.90 -7.28 -8.06
C VAL A 173 13.94 -8.74 -7.66
N GLU A 174 15.13 -9.35 -7.64
CA GLU A 174 15.30 -10.76 -7.28
C GLU A 174 14.79 -11.03 -5.86
N HIS A 175 15.14 -10.17 -4.90
CA HIS A 175 14.64 -10.27 -3.54
C HIS A 175 13.11 -10.19 -3.48
N ALA A 176 12.50 -9.22 -4.16
CA ALA A 176 11.04 -9.07 -4.21
C ALA A 176 10.34 -10.30 -4.80
N MET A 177 10.88 -10.86 -5.89
CA MET A 177 10.30 -12.05 -6.52
C MET A 177 10.40 -13.28 -5.62
N ASN A 178 11.53 -13.44 -4.91
CA ASN A 178 11.72 -14.52 -3.94
C ASN A 178 10.75 -14.40 -2.76
N GLU A 179 10.49 -13.20 -2.25
CA GLU A 179 9.48 -13.02 -1.20
C GLU A 179 8.06 -13.34 -1.67
N LEU A 180 7.73 -13.02 -2.93
CA LEU A 180 6.41 -13.31 -3.49
C LEU A 180 6.21 -14.81 -3.74
N ILE A 181 7.20 -15.52 -4.29
CA ILE A 181 7.07 -16.96 -4.57
C ILE A 181 6.95 -17.80 -3.28
N ASP A 182 7.59 -17.35 -2.21
CA ASP A 182 7.54 -18.03 -0.91
C ASP A 182 6.27 -17.72 -0.11
N LEU A 183 5.48 -16.73 -0.55
CA LEU A 183 4.27 -16.34 0.15
C LEU A 183 3.25 -17.49 0.19
N ARG A 184 2.68 -17.68 1.37
CA ARG A 184 1.65 -18.69 1.66
C ARG A 184 0.40 -18.01 2.20
N ALA A 185 -0.76 -18.48 1.76
CA ALA A 185 -2.06 -18.08 2.26
C ALA A 185 -2.61 -19.17 3.18
N GLN A 186 -3.22 -18.76 4.29
CA GLN A 186 -4.04 -19.64 5.12
C GLN A 186 -5.50 -19.51 4.69
N LEU A 187 -6.02 -20.56 4.06
CA LEU A 187 -7.39 -20.61 3.60
C LEU A 187 -8.21 -21.43 4.59
N ALA A 188 -9.19 -20.80 5.23
CA ALA A 188 -10.19 -21.51 6.01
C ALA A 188 -11.26 -22.08 5.08
N ASP A 189 -11.47 -23.39 5.11
CA ASP A 189 -12.57 -24.06 4.43
C ASP A 189 -13.46 -24.82 5.44
N ARG A 190 -14.51 -25.49 4.95
CA ARG A 190 -15.43 -26.27 5.80
C ARG A 190 -14.78 -27.50 6.46
N ARG A 191 -13.55 -27.86 6.06
CA ARG A 191 -12.78 -29.04 6.50
C ARG A 191 -11.61 -28.66 7.41
N GLY A 192 -11.25 -27.37 7.50
CA GLY A 192 -10.23 -26.83 8.39
C GLY A 192 -9.43 -25.68 7.75
N GLU A 193 -8.33 -25.31 8.37
CA GLU A 193 -7.38 -24.35 7.80
C GLU A 193 -6.36 -25.08 6.92
N THR A 194 -6.22 -24.65 5.67
CA THR A 194 -5.24 -25.18 4.72
C THR A 194 -4.27 -24.09 4.32
N THR A 195 -2.97 -24.38 4.39
CA THR A 195 -1.93 -23.47 3.89
C THR A 195 -1.63 -23.79 2.43
N VAL A 196 -1.70 -22.79 1.55
CA VAL A 196 -1.41 -22.95 0.11
C VAL A 196 -0.41 -21.90 -0.39
N PRO A 197 0.37 -22.18 -1.44
CA PRO A 197 1.11 -21.15 -2.16
C PRO A 197 0.17 -20.06 -2.68
N VAL A 198 0.59 -18.80 -2.64
CA VAL A 198 -0.13 -17.72 -3.33
C VAL A 198 0.07 -17.82 -4.84
N PHE A 199 1.31 -18.04 -5.26
CA PHE A 199 1.69 -18.19 -6.66
C PHE A 199 2.18 -19.60 -6.96
N SER A 200 1.94 -20.05 -8.19
CA SER A 200 2.57 -21.23 -8.78
C SER A 200 3.89 -20.86 -9.46
N SER A 201 4.01 -19.62 -9.94
CA SER A 201 5.26 -19.07 -10.50
C SER A 201 5.25 -17.54 -10.43
N VAL A 202 6.41 -16.95 -10.18
CA VAL A 202 6.68 -15.50 -10.27
C VAL A 202 8.10 -15.34 -10.81
N LEU A 203 8.27 -14.59 -11.89
CA LEU A 203 9.59 -14.34 -12.49
C LEU A 203 9.61 -13.08 -13.33
N VAL A 204 10.78 -12.47 -13.48
CA VAL A 204 11.02 -11.39 -14.44
C VAL A 204 11.81 -11.97 -15.62
N PRO A 205 11.19 -12.11 -16.82
CA PRO A 205 11.89 -12.70 -17.96
C PRO A 205 13.01 -11.79 -18.44
N ALA A 206 14.17 -12.35 -18.80
CA ALA A 206 15.28 -11.57 -19.37
C ALA A 206 14.91 -10.82 -20.67
N ALA A 207 13.97 -11.36 -21.43
CA ALA A 207 13.45 -10.73 -22.65
C ALA A 207 12.44 -9.60 -22.38
N ASP A 208 11.98 -9.44 -21.13
CA ASP A 208 10.91 -8.51 -20.74
C ASP A 208 11.16 -8.01 -19.30
N PRO A 209 12.30 -7.32 -19.04
CA PRO A 209 12.79 -7.04 -17.69
C PRO A 209 11.93 -6.03 -16.92
N ASP A 210 11.08 -5.28 -17.63
CA ASP A 210 10.18 -4.28 -17.04
C ASP A 210 8.89 -4.91 -16.47
N PHE A 211 8.65 -6.20 -16.74
CA PHE A 211 7.41 -6.89 -16.36
C PHE A 211 7.67 -8.15 -15.54
N VAL A 212 6.95 -8.26 -14.43
CA VAL A 212 6.82 -9.51 -13.67
C VAL A 212 5.82 -10.39 -14.40
N ARG A 213 6.21 -11.61 -14.72
CA ARG A 213 5.30 -12.69 -15.12
C ARG A 213 4.95 -13.59 -13.96
N TYR A 214 3.67 -13.89 -13.82
CA TYR A 214 3.19 -14.68 -12.70
C TYR A 214 1.99 -15.55 -13.04
N THR A 215 1.82 -16.60 -12.25
CA THR A 215 0.69 -17.51 -12.28
C THR A 215 0.24 -17.71 -10.85
N PHE A 216 -1.04 -17.47 -10.58
CA PHE A 216 -1.58 -17.71 -9.25
C PHE A 216 -1.75 -19.21 -9.00
N ASN A 217 -1.66 -19.61 -7.73
CA ASN A 217 -2.19 -20.90 -7.34
C ASN A 217 -3.72 -20.90 -7.59
N PRO A 218 -4.28 -21.91 -8.29
CA PRO A 218 -5.69 -21.91 -8.65
C PRO A 218 -6.64 -21.86 -7.44
N THR A 219 -6.30 -22.57 -6.36
CA THR A 219 -7.10 -22.61 -5.13
C THR A 219 -7.10 -21.25 -4.44
N PHE A 220 -5.94 -20.61 -4.34
CA PHE A 220 -5.85 -19.24 -3.84
C PHE A 220 -6.65 -18.25 -4.70
N PHE A 221 -6.45 -18.28 -6.02
CA PHE A 221 -7.06 -17.31 -6.93
C PHE A 221 -8.59 -17.36 -6.92
N ALA A 222 -9.17 -18.55 -6.75
CA ALA A 222 -10.61 -18.72 -6.61
C ALA A 222 -11.17 -17.94 -5.41
N GLN A 223 -10.49 -17.99 -4.26
CA GLN A 223 -10.88 -17.25 -3.05
C GLN A 223 -10.59 -15.75 -3.16
N ALA A 224 -9.44 -15.40 -3.72
CA ALA A 224 -9.05 -14.02 -4.02
C ALA A 224 -10.11 -13.30 -4.86
N LYS A 225 -10.64 -13.98 -5.88
CA LYS A 225 -11.71 -13.45 -6.73
C LYS A 225 -12.97 -13.11 -5.94
N VAL A 226 -13.37 -13.97 -4.98
CA VAL A 226 -14.53 -13.70 -4.12
C VAL A 226 -14.28 -12.47 -3.25
N ALA A 227 -13.10 -12.40 -2.62
CA ALA A 227 -12.74 -11.26 -1.76
C ALA A 227 -12.67 -9.92 -2.51
N LEU A 228 -12.23 -9.92 -3.78
CA LEU A 228 -11.99 -8.70 -4.57
C LEU A 228 -13.14 -8.31 -5.51
N ALA A 229 -14.08 -9.22 -5.81
CA ALA A 229 -15.23 -8.93 -6.68
C ALA A 229 -16.56 -8.79 -5.92
N GLY A 230 -16.60 -9.17 -4.64
CA GLY A 230 -17.77 -9.10 -3.76
C GLY A 230 -18.39 -7.72 -3.64
#